data_AF-A0A2V9QZG0-F1
#
_entry.id   AF-A0A2V9QZG0-F1
#
_cell.length_a   1.000
_cell.length_b   1.000
_cell.length_c   1.000
_cell.angle_alpha   90.00
_cell.angle_beta   90.00
_cell.angle_gamma   90.00
#
_symmetry.space_group_name_H-M   'P 1'
#
loop_
_entity.id
_entity.type
_entity.pdbx_description
1 polymer ?
#
loop_
_entity_poly.entity_id
_entity_poly.type
_entity_poly.pdbx_seq_one_letter_code
_entity_poly.pdbx_strand_id
1 'polypeptide(L)'
;MKTPGFLLLLLWRFVGSSFGAPISPANLFDSIQNETQWKPANGIRSYDSKTLANFQPKEAPIFDEYGLTRLDCQSFEHHGNTIVIEIYEMADPTAAFGIYTFFRNSAAQPLQGIGNLGEQQDLKLSFMQNQYYVKISSPSRSSLVQPVLLKMARIISQALPRSFVIPSAVTRLPQENLVKRSVVFTLGFRALNQKFPFGTTDLFGLENGAEAVLAEYQFPQDSAKLLLINYPTQQLAKKYLESGYQTYSAQNPDQSIFFRRDGPQVVLIIGAKSVEAATALLEKMSYVSMVSWDPKAQPLSVARMMLNIFLYIGFMLALTLTAGIAFGLVRVLLKRFFPNRLFDRPETMEIIRLNLLHPKK
;
A
#
# COMPACT_ATOMS: atom_id res chain seq x y z
N MET A 1 9.79 -33.17 -51.04
CA MET A 1 9.06 -33.70 -49.87
C MET A 1 9.43 -32.84 -48.66
N LYS A 2 8.40 -32.30 -47.99
CA LYS A 2 8.37 -31.76 -46.61
C LYS A 2 9.19 -30.48 -46.27
N THR A 3 8.50 -29.35 -46.22
CA THR A 3 8.58 -28.32 -45.15
C THR A 3 7.63 -28.71 -44.00
N PRO A 4 7.49 -27.96 -42.87
CA PRO A 4 8.35 -26.98 -42.17
C PRO A 4 8.36 -27.21 -40.63
N GLY A 5 9.01 -26.32 -39.85
CA GLY A 5 8.65 -26.11 -38.44
C GLY A 5 9.73 -25.48 -37.58
N PHE A 6 9.99 -24.17 -37.72
CA PHE A 6 10.77 -23.43 -36.73
C PHE A 6 9.82 -22.51 -35.96
N LEU A 7 9.45 -22.94 -34.75
CA LEU A 7 8.62 -22.22 -33.81
C LEU A 7 9.53 -21.26 -33.02
N LEU A 8 9.44 -19.95 -33.28
CA LEU A 8 10.11 -18.94 -32.45
C LEU A 8 9.30 -18.77 -31.14
N LEU A 9 9.79 -19.36 -30.05
CA LEU A 9 9.30 -19.10 -28.70
C LEU A 9 9.80 -17.73 -28.22
N LEU A 10 8.87 -16.78 -28.11
CA LEU A 10 9.04 -15.52 -27.38
C LEU A 10 9.10 -15.82 -25.89
N LEU A 11 10.31 -15.81 -25.32
CA LEU A 11 10.50 -15.84 -23.86
C LEU A 11 10.20 -14.46 -23.28
N TRP A 12 9.04 -14.33 -22.64
CA TRP A 12 8.71 -13.19 -21.80
C TRP A 12 9.63 -13.22 -20.57
N ARG A 13 10.59 -12.29 -20.50
CA ARG A 13 11.33 -12.05 -19.26
C ARG A 13 10.42 -11.28 -18.31
N PHE A 14 9.76 -12.00 -17.40
CA PHE A 14 9.29 -11.41 -16.16
C PHE A 14 10.50 -10.91 -15.38
N VAL A 15 10.61 -9.59 -15.23
CA VAL A 15 11.44 -8.98 -14.19
C VAL A 15 10.71 -9.27 -12.88
N GLY A 16 11.01 -10.42 -12.28
CA GLY A 16 10.63 -10.69 -10.91
C GLY A 16 11.36 -9.68 -10.03
N SER A 17 10.61 -8.77 -9.41
CA SER A 17 11.05 -8.08 -8.21
C SER A 17 11.56 -9.13 -7.23
N SER A 18 12.83 -9.03 -6.84
CA SER A 18 13.46 -9.90 -5.87
C SER A 18 12.74 -9.73 -4.52
N PHE A 19 11.72 -10.55 -4.27
CA PHE A 19 11.23 -10.78 -2.93
C PHE A 19 12.39 -11.42 -2.16
N GLY A 20 12.95 -10.69 -1.19
CA GLY A 20 13.87 -11.28 -0.23
C GLY A 20 13.23 -12.52 0.37
N ALA A 21 14.01 -13.59 0.59
CA ALA A 21 13.48 -14.80 1.18
C ALA A 21 12.73 -14.46 2.48
N PRO A 22 11.50 -14.96 2.67
CA PRO A 22 10.73 -14.70 3.88
C PRO A 22 11.52 -15.20 5.09
N ILE A 23 11.57 -14.39 6.13
CA ILE A 23 12.27 -14.73 7.38
C ILE A 23 11.57 -15.95 7.97
N SER A 24 12.35 -16.99 8.30
CA SER A 24 11.84 -18.14 9.03
C SER A 24 11.83 -17.81 10.53
N PRO A 25 10.65 -17.69 11.17
CA PRO A 25 10.57 -17.40 12.60
C PRO A 25 11.26 -18.47 13.45
N ALA A 26 11.23 -19.74 12.99
CA ALA A 26 11.91 -20.84 13.66
C ALA A 26 13.42 -20.61 13.76
N ASN A 27 14.08 -20.29 12.64
CA ASN A 27 15.52 -20.04 12.63
C ASN A 27 15.91 -18.85 13.52
N LEU A 28 15.04 -17.84 13.59
CA LEU A 28 15.24 -16.67 14.43
C LEU A 28 15.13 -17.02 15.92
N PHE A 29 14.10 -17.78 16.31
CA PHE A 29 13.93 -18.21 17.70
C PHE A 29 15.02 -19.19 18.15
N ASP A 30 15.50 -20.06 17.25
CA ASP A 30 16.66 -20.93 17.51
C ASP A 30 17.93 -20.11 17.78
N SER A 31 18.15 -19.04 17.01
CA SER A 31 19.28 -18.13 17.21
C SER A 31 19.21 -17.46 18.59
N ILE A 32 18.02 -17.05 19.02
CA ILE A 32 17.80 -16.48 20.36
C ILE A 32 18.13 -17.50 21.44
N GLN A 33 17.67 -18.75 21.32
CA GLN A 33 17.96 -19.80 22.28
C GLN A 33 19.47 -20.03 22.42
N ASN A 34 20.17 -20.16 21.29
CA ASN A 34 21.61 -20.43 21.27
C ASN A 34 22.43 -19.30 21.90
N GLU A 35 22.06 -18.04 21.64
CA GLU A 35 22.81 -16.88 22.12
C GLU A 35 22.47 -16.45 23.55
N THR A 36 21.27 -16.78 24.06
CA THR A 36 20.80 -16.29 25.36
C THR A 36 20.71 -17.38 26.42
N GLN A 37 20.71 -18.66 26.05
CA GLN A 37 20.43 -19.81 26.91
C GLN A 37 18.98 -19.86 27.46
N TRP A 38 18.10 -18.97 27.02
CA TRP A 38 16.68 -19.03 27.32
C TRP A 38 15.99 -20.04 26.42
N LYS A 39 15.17 -20.92 27.00
CA LYS A 39 14.54 -22.01 26.26
C LYS A 39 13.10 -21.66 25.89
N PRO A 40 12.61 -22.08 24.71
CA PRO A 40 11.21 -21.92 24.36
C PRO A 40 10.33 -22.69 25.37
N ALA A 41 9.35 -22.01 25.96
CA ALA A 41 8.41 -22.59 26.91
C ALA A 41 7.26 -23.35 26.23
N ASN A 42 7.03 -23.07 24.95
CA ASN A 42 5.97 -23.63 24.12
C ASN A 42 6.42 -23.71 22.66
N GLY A 43 5.64 -24.36 21.80
CA GLY A 43 5.83 -24.23 20.36
C GLY A 43 5.45 -22.83 19.87
N ILE A 44 5.99 -22.46 18.70
CA ILE A 44 5.65 -21.20 18.03
C ILE A 44 4.15 -21.18 17.75
N ARG A 45 3.49 -20.09 18.15
CA ARG A 45 2.09 -19.83 17.81
C ARG A 45 2.02 -18.77 16.74
N SER A 46 1.40 -19.11 15.62
CA SER A 46 1.20 -18.20 14.50
C SER A 46 -0.29 -17.85 14.35
N TYR A 47 -0.56 -16.59 14.04
CA TYR A 47 -1.89 -16.06 13.80
C TYR A 47 -1.88 -15.21 12.53
N ASP A 48 -2.98 -15.22 11.79
CA ASP A 48 -3.25 -14.32 10.67
C ASP A 48 -4.32 -13.30 11.06
N SER A 49 -4.72 -12.43 10.13
CA SER A 49 -5.78 -11.43 10.38
C SER A 49 -7.10 -12.04 10.85
N LYS A 50 -7.43 -13.26 10.41
CA LYS A 50 -8.68 -13.96 10.75
C LYS A 50 -8.65 -14.58 12.14
N THR A 51 -7.47 -15.03 12.58
CA THR A 51 -7.31 -15.79 13.83
C THR A 51 -6.73 -14.96 14.97
N LEU A 52 -6.18 -13.77 14.70
CA LEU A 52 -5.61 -12.89 15.74
C LEU A 52 -6.63 -12.53 16.82
N ALA A 53 -7.91 -12.38 16.48
CA ALA A 53 -8.96 -12.06 17.44
C ALA A 53 -9.13 -13.12 18.55
N ASN A 54 -8.75 -14.38 18.30
CA ASN A 54 -8.76 -15.44 19.30
C ASN A 54 -7.67 -15.28 20.36
N PHE A 55 -6.61 -14.54 20.03
CA PHE A 55 -5.47 -14.28 20.91
C PHE A 55 -5.50 -12.87 21.51
N GLN A 56 -5.80 -11.85 20.69
CA GLN A 56 -5.83 -10.43 21.06
C GLN A 56 -7.12 -9.75 20.56
N PRO A 57 -8.29 -10.05 21.14
CA PRO A 57 -9.58 -9.55 20.62
C PRO A 57 -9.70 -8.03 20.58
N LYS A 58 -8.99 -7.33 21.48
CA LYS A 58 -9.02 -5.86 21.54
C LYS A 58 -8.13 -5.18 20.49
N GLU A 59 -6.97 -5.76 20.20
CA GLU A 59 -5.99 -5.16 19.27
C GLU A 59 -6.19 -5.67 17.83
N ALA A 60 -6.78 -6.85 17.64
CA ALA A 60 -6.95 -7.47 16.33
C ALA A 60 -7.62 -6.58 15.27
N PRO A 61 -8.72 -5.83 15.58
CA PRO A 61 -9.33 -4.95 14.57
C PRO A 61 -8.43 -3.82 14.10
N ILE A 62 -7.50 -3.36 14.95
CA ILE A 62 -6.52 -2.34 14.57
C ILE A 62 -5.46 -2.97 13.67
N PHE A 63 -4.89 -4.12 14.06
CA PHE A 63 -3.92 -4.82 13.22
C PHE A 63 -4.49 -5.19 11.84
N ASP A 64 -5.75 -5.60 11.77
CA ASP A 64 -6.46 -5.88 10.52
C ASP A 64 -6.58 -4.62 9.63
N GLU A 65 -6.93 -3.47 10.22
CA GLU A 65 -7.01 -2.18 9.52
C GLU A 65 -5.66 -1.74 8.93
N TYR A 66 -4.54 -2.05 9.60
CA TYR A 66 -3.20 -1.80 9.06
C TYR A 66 -2.68 -2.92 8.13
N GLY A 67 -3.48 -3.94 7.82
CA GLY A 67 -3.07 -5.01 6.90
C GLY A 67 -2.09 -6.02 7.51
N LEU A 68 -2.40 -6.54 8.70
CA LEU A 68 -1.65 -7.67 9.27
C LEU A 68 -1.63 -8.87 8.32
N THR A 69 -0.43 -9.35 8.02
CA THR A 69 -0.24 -10.60 7.26
C THR A 69 -0.10 -11.79 8.20
N ARG A 70 0.75 -11.67 9.21
CA ARG A 70 1.04 -12.75 10.17
C ARG A 70 1.57 -12.19 11.49
N LEU A 71 1.25 -12.86 12.58
CA LEU A 71 1.88 -12.72 13.89
C LEU A 71 2.52 -14.05 14.27
N ASP A 72 3.81 -14.05 14.60
CA ASP A 72 4.50 -15.18 15.22
C ASP A 72 4.85 -14.85 16.67
N CYS A 73 4.43 -15.70 17.61
CA CYS A 73 4.62 -15.52 19.04
C CYS A 73 5.36 -16.70 19.66
N GLN A 74 6.36 -16.39 20.49
CA GLN A 74 7.14 -17.37 21.23
C GLN A 74 7.38 -16.88 22.66
N SER A 75 7.16 -17.77 23.64
CA SER A 75 7.55 -17.53 25.04
C SER A 75 8.87 -18.23 25.34
N PHE A 76 9.77 -17.55 26.03
CA PHE A 76 11.06 -18.05 26.47
C PHE A 76 11.12 -18.03 27.99
N GLU A 77 11.70 -19.07 28.60
CA GLU A 77 11.83 -19.21 30.04
C GLU A 77 13.26 -19.48 30.49
N HIS A 78 13.63 -18.88 31.62
CA HIS A 78 14.90 -19.13 32.29
C HIS A 78 14.79 -18.79 33.79
N HIS A 79 15.09 -19.77 34.66
CA HIS A 79 15.03 -19.63 36.12
C HIS A 79 13.74 -18.98 36.64
N GLY A 80 12.58 -19.41 36.16
CA GLY A 80 11.27 -18.90 36.57
C GLY A 80 10.91 -17.51 36.04
N ASN A 81 11.76 -16.91 35.19
CA ASN A 81 11.43 -15.69 34.46
C ASN A 81 10.96 -16.04 33.06
N THR A 82 10.04 -15.23 32.52
CA THR A 82 9.47 -15.42 31.17
C THR A 82 9.67 -14.15 30.34
N ILE A 83 10.07 -14.31 29.08
CA ILE A 83 10.05 -13.26 28.05
C ILE A 83 9.14 -13.72 26.92
N VAL A 84 8.23 -12.86 26.47
CA VAL A 84 7.33 -13.10 25.35
C VAL A 84 7.77 -12.22 24.19
N ILE A 85 7.93 -12.83 23.03
CA ILE A 85 8.28 -12.16 21.77
C ILE A 85 7.09 -12.31 20.83
N GLU A 86 6.69 -11.20 20.22
CA GLU A 86 5.62 -11.10 19.23
C GLU A 86 6.18 -10.38 18.00
N ILE A 87 6.19 -11.06 16.86
CA ILE A 87 6.69 -10.52 15.59
C ILE A 87 5.50 -10.41 14.64
N TYR A 88 5.06 -9.18 14.40
CA TYR A 88 3.98 -8.87 13.48
C TYR A 88 4.58 -8.53 12.11
N GLU A 89 4.21 -9.28 11.09
CA GLU A 89 4.47 -9.01 9.68
C GLU A 89 3.28 -8.27 9.10
N MET A 90 3.51 -7.01 8.70
CA MET A 90 2.52 -6.16 8.06
C MET A 90 2.61 -6.28 6.54
N ALA A 91 1.56 -5.82 5.84
CA ALA A 91 1.49 -5.85 4.38
C ALA A 91 2.68 -5.12 3.71
N ASP A 92 3.16 -4.04 4.31
CA ASP A 92 4.25 -3.22 3.78
C ASP A 92 4.95 -2.39 4.90
N PRO A 93 6.07 -1.69 4.59
CA PRO A 93 6.79 -0.89 5.58
C PRO A 93 6.00 0.31 6.12
N THR A 94 5.07 0.86 5.33
CA THR A 94 4.21 1.99 5.72
C THR A 94 3.17 1.54 6.75
N ALA A 95 2.60 0.35 6.57
CA ALA A 95 1.73 -0.30 7.55
C ALA A 95 2.45 -0.57 8.88
N ALA A 96 3.69 -1.08 8.84
CA ALA A 96 4.51 -1.28 10.04
C ALA A 96 4.89 0.03 10.73
N PHE A 97 5.14 1.10 9.97
CA PHE A 97 5.32 2.43 10.53
C PHE A 97 4.03 2.92 11.23
N GLY A 98 2.87 2.76 10.57
CA GLY A 98 1.58 3.14 11.10
C GLY A 98 1.28 2.48 12.44
N ILE A 99 1.35 1.14 12.49
CA ILE A 99 1.08 0.38 13.71
C ILE A 99 2.06 0.72 14.84
N TYR A 100 3.34 0.95 14.51
CA TYR A 100 4.33 1.42 15.48
C TYR A 100 3.95 2.78 16.06
N THR A 101 3.61 3.76 15.22
CA THR A 101 3.21 5.09 15.71
C THR A 101 1.90 5.05 16.50
N PHE A 102 1.00 4.13 16.16
CA PHE A 102 -0.24 3.92 16.88
C PHE A 102 -0.02 3.36 18.28
N PHE A 103 0.79 2.32 18.45
CA PHE A 103 1.06 1.73 19.78
C PHE A 103 2.15 2.46 20.57
N ARG A 104 2.83 3.43 19.95
CA ARG A 104 3.89 4.21 20.57
C ARG A 104 3.44 4.81 21.89
N ASN A 105 4.22 4.57 22.94
CA ASN A 105 3.94 5.15 24.25
C ASN A 105 4.69 6.49 24.42
N SER A 106 3.96 7.55 24.74
CA SER A 106 4.54 8.89 24.96
C SER A 106 5.54 8.92 26.12
N ALA A 107 5.40 8.05 27.13
CA ALA A 107 6.30 7.93 28.28
C ALA A 107 7.51 7.01 28.02
N ALA A 108 7.50 6.22 26.93
CA ALA A 108 8.61 5.33 26.61
C ALA A 108 9.83 6.09 26.09
N GLN A 109 11.02 5.60 26.43
CA GLN A 109 12.28 6.16 25.97
C GLN A 109 12.64 5.60 24.59
N PRO A 110 13.08 6.44 23.64
CA PRO A 110 13.59 5.96 22.36
C PRO A 110 14.79 5.03 22.54
N LEU A 111 14.83 3.95 21.75
CA LEU A 111 15.97 3.05 21.69
C LEU A 111 16.84 3.36 20.47
N GLN A 112 18.16 3.37 20.68
CA GLN A 112 19.14 3.48 19.60
C GLN A 112 19.72 2.11 19.27
N GLY A 113 19.92 1.83 17.98
CA GLY A 113 20.56 0.60 17.50
C GLY A 113 19.69 -0.66 17.54
N ILE A 114 18.39 -0.53 17.77
CA ILE A 114 17.40 -1.62 17.69
C ILE A 114 16.23 -1.14 16.83
N GLY A 115 15.97 -1.85 15.73
CA GLY A 115 14.98 -1.46 14.73
C GLY A 115 15.39 -0.21 13.95
N ASN A 116 14.51 0.23 13.04
CA ASN A 116 14.61 1.57 12.47
C ASN A 116 14.04 2.62 13.43
N LEU A 117 12.99 2.26 14.17
CA LEU A 117 12.43 3.04 15.28
C LEU A 117 12.12 2.07 16.42
N GLY A 118 12.61 2.37 17.62
CA GLY A 118 12.41 1.52 18.79
C GLY A 118 12.14 2.34 20.04
N GLU A 119 11.47 1.73 21.00
CA GLU A 119 11.21 2.32 22.30
C GLU A 119 11.20 1.28 23.41
N GLN A 120 11.43 1.75 24.63
CA GLN A 120 11.37 0.93 25.82
C GLN A 120 10.67 1.67 26.97
N GLN A 121 9.83 0.92 27.67
CA GLN A 121 9.33 1.29 28.99
C GLN A 121 9.41 0.06 29.89
N ASP A 122 10.21 0.14 30.95
CA ASP A 122 10.46 -0.97 31.87
C ASP A 122 10.90 -2.25 31.15
N LEU A 123 10.16 -3.35 31.35
CA LEU A 123 10.34 -4.65 30.71
C LEU A 123 9.40 -4.84 29.52
N LYS A 124 9.03 -3.75 28.85
CA LYS A 124 8.32 -3.73 27.57
C LYS A 124 9.15 -2.95 26.57
N LEU A 125 9.40 -3.57 25.43
CA LEU A 125 10.15 -3.01 24.32
C LEU A 125 9.33 -3.22 23.06
N SER A 126 9.25 -2.21 22.22
CA SER A 126 8.70 -2.36 20.88
C SER A 126 9.58 -1.65 19.87
N PHE A 127 9.65 -2.20 18.67
CA PHE A 127 10.32 -1.54 17.55
C PHE A 127 9.68 -1.94 16.24
N MET A 128 9.87 -1.11 15.23
CA MET A 128 9.58 -1.46 13.85
C MET A 128 10.89 -1.61 13.08
N GLN A 129 10.88 -2.52 12.12
CA GLN A 129 11.95 -2.67 11.15
C GLN A 129 11.42 -3.22 9.82
N ASN A 130 11.61 -2.47 8.73
CA ASN A 130 10.95 -2.76 7.46
C ASN A 130 9.42 -2.94 7.65
N GLN A 131 8.82 -4.00 7.11
CA GLN A 131 7.40 -4.35 7.28
C GLN A 131 7.08 -5.07 8.60
N TYR A 132 8.04 -5.17 9.54
CA TYR A 132 7.85 -5.88 10.81
C TYR A 132 7.65 -4.90 11.96
N TYR A 133 6.70 -5.20 12.83
CA TYR A 133 6.55 -4.59 14.14
C TYR A 133 6.76 -5.66 15.21
N VAL A 134 7.65 -5.42 16.16
CA VAL A 134 8.06 -6.40 17.15
C VAL A 134 7.74 -5.86 18.54
N LYS A 135 7.07 -6.68 19.36
CA LYS A 135 6.87 -6.45 20.80
C LYS A 135 7.64 -7.51 21.56
N ILE A 136 8.40 -7.09 22.56
CA ILE A 136 9.08 -7.96 23.51
C ILE A 136 8.72 -7.51 24.90
N SER A 137 8.19 -8.41 25.72
CA SER A 137 7.79 -8.07 27.07
C SER A 137 8.07 -9.20 28.05
N SER A 138 8.22 -8.86 29.32
CA SER A 138 8.34 -9.82 30.40
C SER A 138 7.34 -9.48 31.52
N PRO A 139 6.53 -10.46 31.99
CA PRO A 139 5.72 -10.27 33.19
C PRO A 139 6.57 -10.34 34.48
N SER A 140 7.80 -10.85 34.43
CA SER A 140 8.71 -10.84 35.57
C SER A 140 9.05 -9.41 35.99
N ARG A 141 9.38 -9.21 37.27
CA ARG A 141 9.83 -7.93 37.85
C ARG A 141 11.35 -7.91 38.12
N SER A 142 12.07 -8.93 37.68
CA SER A 142 13.51 -9.06 37.92
C SER A 142 14.31 -8.11 37.02
N SER A 143 15.19 -7.31 37.62
CA SER A 143 16.13 -6.43 36.90
C SER A 143 17.12 -7.21 36.02
N LEU A 144 17.33 -8.50 36.31
CA LEU A 144 18.19 -9.39 35.51
C LEU A 144 17.63 -9.68 34.12
N VAL A 145 16.32 -9.46 33.90
CA VAL A 145 15.65 -9.72 32.62
C VAL A 145 15.95 -8.62 31.60
N GLN A 146 16.13 -7.38 32.03
CA GLN A 146 16.27 -6.24 31.12
C GLN A 146 17.45 -6.34 30.15
N PRO A 147 18.68 -6.74 30.57
CA PRO A 147 19.80 -6.90 29.65
C PRO A 147 19.56 -8.01 28.61
N VAL A 148 18.90 -9.10 29.01
CA VAL A 148 18.55 -10.21 28.10
C VAL A 148 17.48 -9.77 27.11
N LEU A 149 16.45 -9.07 27.57
CA LEU A 149 15.39 -8.53 26.73
C LEU A 149 15.97 -7.64 25.62
N LEU A 150 16.92 -6.76 25.95
CA LEU A 150 17.66 -5.96 24.99
C LEU A 150 18.53 -6.79 24.04
N LYS A 151 19.17 -7.86 24.54
CA LYS A 151 19.95 -8.78 23.71
C LYS A 151 19.07 -9.50 22.69
N MET A 152 17.91 -10.03 23.10
CA MET A 152 16.94 -10.66 22.20
C MET A 152 16.44 -9.69 21.13
N ALA A 153 16.13 -8.44 21.52
CA ALA A 153 15.73 -7.40 20.58
C ALA A 153 16.80 -7.12 19.51
N ARG A 154 18.09 -7.10 19.90
CA ARG A 154 19.21 -6.91 18.96
C ARG A 154 19.35 -8.08 17.99
N ILE A 155 19.24 -9.32 18.47
CA ILE A 155 19.30 -10.52 17.62
C ILE A 155 18.21 -10.45 16.56
N ILE A 156 16.97 -10.12 16.95
CA ILE A 156 15.85 -9.95 16.02
C ILE A 156 16.14 -8.84 15.03
N SER A 157 16.49 -7.64 15.50
CA SER A 157 16.76 -6.50 14.63
C SER A 157 17.91 -6.76 13.63
N GLN A 158 18.90 -7.57 13.98
CA GLN A 158 19.99 -7.94 13.07
C GLN A 158 19.53 -8.90 11.96
N ALA A 159 18.57 -9.78 12.25
CA ALA A 159 18.03 -10.72 11.27
C ALA A 159 16.99 -10.07 10.32
N LEU A 160 16.30 -9.03 10.77
CA LEU A 160 15.29 -8.35 9.97
C LEU A 160 15.92 -7.45 8.87
N PRO A 161 15.28 -7.28 7.70
CA PRO A 161 15.70 -6.34 6.68
C PRO A 161 15.77 -4.91 7.21
N ARG A 162 16.74 -4.10 6.75
CA ARG A 162 16.96 -2.75 7.30
C ARG A 162 16.30 -1.61 6.51
N SER A 163 15.73 -1.91 5.34
CA SER A 163 15.11 -0.90 4.48
C SER A 163 13.96 -0.21 5.20
N PHE A 164 13.98 1.12 5.23
CA PHE A 164 13.00 1.92 5.91
C PHE A 164 12.78 3.24 5.19
N VAL A 165 11.52 3.59 5.02
CA VAL A 165 11.10 4.87 4.45
C VAL A 165 10.00 5.41 5.36
N ILE A 166 10.20 6.62 5.89
CA ILE A 166 9.15 7.34 6.60
C ILE A 166 8.10 7.76 5.56
N PRO A 167 6.80 7.53 5.79
CA PRO A 167 5.77 7.96 4.85
C PRO A 167 5.88 9.45 4.54
N SER A 168 5.78 9.80 3.25
CA SER A 168 5.99 11.18 2.80
C SER A 168 5.03 12.18 3.46
N ALA A 169 3.83 11.71 3.84
CA ALA A 169 2.84 12.50 4.58
C ALA A 169 3.38 13.00 5.93
N VAL A 170 4.21 12.19 6.60
CA VAL A 170 4.82 12.51 7.89
C VAL A 170 6.00 13.46 7.74
N THR A 171 6.83 13.25 6.72
CA THR A 171 8.01 14.10 6.49
C THR A 171 7.64 15.54 6.11
N ARG A 172 6.42 15.77 5.62
CA ARG A 172 5.89 17.09 5.26
C ARG A 172 5.34 17.89 6.45
N LEU A 173 5.22 17.29 7.63
CA LEU A 173 4.66 17.98 8.78
C LEU A 173 5.56 19.14 9.24
N PRO A 174 5.00 20.31 9.61
CA PRO A 174 5.71 21.38 10.27
C PRO A 174 6.41 20.87 11.53
N GLN A 175 7.71 21.11 11.62
CA GLN A 175 8.49 20.67 12.79
C GLN A 175 8.39 21.64 13.97
N GLU A 176 8.10 22.91 13.68
CA GLU A 176 7.92 23.93 14.71
C GLU A 176 6.66 23.65 15.52
N ASN A 177 6.76 23.74 16.85
CA ASN A 177 5.67 23.50 17.80
C ASN A 177 5.09 22.08 17.79
N LEU A 178 5.64 21.16 16.99
CA LEU A 178 5.24 19.76 16.97
C LEU A 178 5.59 19.10 18.31
N VAL A 179 4.58 18.57 18.99
CA VAL A 179 4.76 17.79 20.22
C VAL A 179 5.55 16.53 19.86
N LYS A 180 6.70 16.33 20.52
CA LYS A 180 7.55 15.16 20.26
C LYS A 180 6.73 13.88 20.44
N ARG A 181 6.86 12.96 19.48
CA ARG A 181 6.24 11.62 19.52
C ARG A 181 4.70 11.64 19.51
N SER A 182 4.07 12.75 19.13
CA SER A 182 2.60 12.83 18.97
C SER A 182 2.09 12.32 17.62
N VAL A 183 2.97 12.21 16.61
CA VAL A 183 2.59 11.84 15.24
C VAL A 183 2.07 10.40 15.17
N VAL A 184 0.84 10.22 14.71
CA VAL A 184 0.24 8.92 14.39
C VAL A 184 -0.09 8.87 12.91
N PHE A 185 0.46 7.89 12.21
CA PHE A 185 0.11 7.58 10.82
C PHE A 185 -0.93 6.46 10.82
N THR A 186 -2.08 6.68 10.18
CA THR A 186 -3.23 5.78 10.21
C THR A 186 -3.73 5.46 8.81
N LEU A 187 -4.15 4.21 8.62
CA LEU A 187 -4.67 3.68 7.36
C LEU A 187 -6.19 3.46 7.38
N GLY A 188 -6.85 3.75 8.51
CA GLY A 188 -8.30 3.63 8.61
C GLY A 188 -8.92 4.43 9.76
N PHE A 189 -10.24 4.41 9.77
CA PHE A 189 -11.05 5.20 10.70
C PHE A 189 -10.95 4.69 12.13
N ARG A 190 -10.85 3.37 12.37
CA ARG A 190 -10.87 2.82 13.72
C ARG A 190 -9.66 3.27 14.52
N ALA A 191 -8.46 3.18 13.94
CA ALA A 191 -7.24 3.64 14.58
C ALA A 191 -7.24 5.17 14.76
N LEU A 192 -7.70 5.93 13.75
CA LEU A 192 -7.84 7.38 13.89
C LEU A 192 -8.77 7.74 15.06
N ASN A 193 -9.93 7.11 15.13
CA ASN A 193 -10.98 7.40 16.12
C ASN A 193 -10.55 7.03 17.55
N GLN A 194 -9.69 6.02 17.72
CA GLN A 194 -9.10 5.70 19.03
C GLN A 194 -8.07 6.75 19.49
N LYS A 195 -7.43 7.47 18.56
CA LYS A 195 -6.47 8.52 18.89
C LYS A 195 -7.10 9.89 19.03
N PHE A 196 -8.18 10.14 18.29
CA PHE A 196 -9.00 11.31 18.43
C PHE A 196 -10.46 10.98 18.09
N PRO A 197 -11.40 11.10 19.05
CA PRO A 197 -12.76 10.60 18.89
C PRO A 197 -13.56 11.51 17.94
N PHE A 198 -13.60 11.14 16.67
CA PHE A 198 -14.40 11.81 15.63
C PHE A 198 -15.87 11.36 15.63
N GLY A 199 -16.19 10.19 16.20
CA GLY A 199 -17.56 9.70 16.30
C GLY A 199 -17.65 8.18 16.11
N THR A 200 -18.78 7.71 15.59
CA THR A 200 -19.02 6.27 15.32
C THR A 200 -18.91 5.90 13.84
N THR A 201 -18.81 6.88 12.95
CA THR A 201 -18.80 6.70 11.51
C THR A 201 -17.56 7.34 10.88
N ASP A 202 -17.11 6.79 9.75
CA ASP A 202 -15.98 7.31 8.98
C ASP A 202 -16.34 8.63 8.29
N LEU A 203 -16.22 9.73 9.05
CA LEU A 203 -16.58 11.08 8.60
C LEU A 203 -15.72 11.57 7.43
N PHE A 204 -14.46 11.16 7.41
CA PHE A 204 -13.46 11.62 6.44
C PHE A 204 -13.10 10.55 5.40
N GLY A 205 -13.85 9.45 5.31
CA GLY A 205 -13.71 8.49 4.22
C GLY A 205 -12.39 7.72 4.18
N LEU A 206 -11.72 7.52 5.32
CA LEU A 206 -10.48 6.73 5.40
C LEU A 206 -10.65 5.30 4.89
N GLU A 207 -11.82 4.69 5.06
CA GLU A 207 -12.12 3.34 4.57
C GLU A 207 -12.09 3.24 3.02
N ASN A 208 -12.02 4.38 2.30
CA ASN A 208 -11.91 4.43 0.85
C ASN A 208 -10.45 4.50 0.38
N GLY A 209 -9.52 3.97 1.19
CA GLY A 209 -8.09 3.91 0.89
C GLY A 209 -7.35 5.23 1.09
N ALA A 210 -7.86 6.12 1.95
CA ALA A 210 -7.15 7.34 2.30
C ALA A 210 -6.17 7.09 3.45
N GLU A 211 -4.97 7.63 3.34
CA GLU A 211 -3.97 7.62 4.40
C GLU A 211 -4.09 8.91 5.20
N ALA A 212 -3.93 8.84 6.52
CA ALA A 212 -3.97 10.04 7.34
C ALA A 212 -2.83 10.12 8.36
N VAL A 213 -2.49 11.35 8.74
CA VAL A 213 -1.49 11.68 9.75
C VAL A 213 -2.10 12.63 10.76
N LEU A 214 -2.20 12.19 12.00
CA LEU A 214 -2.59 13.00 13.14
C LEU A 214 -1.34 13.44 13.89
N ALA A 215 -1.26 14.72 14.24
CA ALA A 215 -0.16 15.27 15.01
C ALA A 215 -0.65 16.34 15.99
N GLU A 216 0.00 16.45 17.15
CA GLU A 216 -0.30 17.47 18.15
C GLU A 216 0.71 18.60 18.10
N TYR A 217 0.22 19.83 18.17
CA TYR A 217 1.01 21.05 18.20
C TYR A 217 0.72 21.84 19.47
N GLN A 218 1.78 22.32 20.12
CA GLN A 218 1.71 23.09 21.34
C GLN A 218 2.31 24.48 21.12
N PHE A 219 1.49 25.50 21.29
CA PHE A 219 1.88 26.91 21.27
C PHE A 219 1.92 27.46 22.72
N PRO A 220 2.50 28.64 22.97
CA PRO A 220 2.63 29.18 24.33
C PRO A 220 1.32 29.32 25.11
N GLN A 221 0.21 29.62 24.44
CA GLN A 221 -1.13 29.79 25.05
C GLN A 221 -2.24 29.04 24.31
N ASP A 222 -1.87 28.14 23.39
CA ASP A 222 -2.82 27.43 22.53
C ASP A 222 -2.31 26.02 22.21
N SER A 223 -3.21 25.14 21.78
CA SER A 223 -2.89 23.79 21.34
C SER A 223 -3.78 23.41 20.19
N ALA A 224 -3.25 22.69 19.21
CA ALA A 224 -4.01 22.26 18.05
C ALA A 224 -3.66 20.83 17.67
N LYS A 225 -4.63 20.14 17.07
CA LYS A 225 -4.39 18.86 16.38
C LYS A 225 -4.44 19.11 14.88
N LEU A 226 -3.41 18.66 14.18
CA LEU A 226 -3.36 18.65 12.73
C LEU A 226 -3.71 17.26 12.24
N LEU A 227 -4.70 17.16 11.37
CA LEU A 227 -5.03 15.95 10.63
C LEU A 227 -4.78 16.21 9.14
N LEU A 228 -3.75 15.57 8.58
CA LEU A 228 -3.48 15.52 7.15
C LEU A 228 -4.08 14.24 6.59
N ILE A 229 -4.85 14.33 5.50
CA ILE A 229 -5.46 13.19 4.82
C ILE A 229 -5.05 13.23 3.35
N ASN A 230 -4.48 12.14 2.85
CA ASN A 230 -4.16 11.94 1.44
C ASN A 230 -5.19 10.97 0.84
N TYR A 231 -6.04 11.48 -0.05
CA TYR A 231 -7.03 10.66 -0.73
C TYR A 231 -6.48 10.08 -2.04
N PRO A 232 -7.00 8.92 -2.49
CA PRO A 232 -6.66 8.38 -3.82
C PRO A 232 -7.03 9.31 -4.97
N THR A 233 -8.09 10.12 -4.81
CA THR A 233 -8.58 11.03 -5.85
C THR A 233 -9.01 12.38 -5.29
N GLN A 234 -8.97 13.42 -6.13
CA GLN A 234 -9.43 14.76 -5.75
C GLN A 234 -10.94 14.81 -5.49
N GLN A 235 -11.71 13.95 -6.15
CA GLN A 235 -13.16 13.84 -5.97
C GLN A 235 -13.50 13.32 -4.57
N LEU A 236 -12.78 12.29 -4.09
CA LEU A 236 -12.93 11.80 -2.72
C LEU A 236 -12.55 12.88 -1.71
N ALA A 237 -11.42 13.57 -1.93
CA ALA A 237 -10.98 14.67 -1.07
C ALA A 237 -12.05 15.77 -0.93
N LYS A 238 -12.67 16.19 -2.04
CA LYS A 238 -13.74 17.18 -2.02
C LYS A 238 -14.98 16.67 -1.28
N LYS A 239 -15.46 15.47 -1.64
CA LYS A 239 -16.66 14.85 -1.08
C LYS A 239 -16.57 14.74 0.45
N TYR A 240 -15.50 14.11 0.94
CA TYR A 240 -15.34 13.80 2.36
C TYR A 240 -14.93 15.01 3.20
N LEU A 241 -14.25 15.99 2.62
CA LEU A 241 -14.06 17.27 3.29
C LEU A 241 -15.40 17.97 3.55
N GLU A 242 -16.25 18.10 2.52
CA GLU A 242 -17.54 18.78 2.66
C GLU A 242 -18.46 18.06 3.65
N SER A 243 -18.64 16.74 3.49
CA SER A 243 -19.52 15.98 4.39
C SER A 243 -18.95 15.84 5.81
N GLY A 244 -17.64 15.59 5.93
CA GLY A 244 -16.97 15.37 7.21
C GLY A 244 -16.94 16.63 8.05
N TYR A 245 -16.61 17.78 7.44
CA TYR A 245 -16.64 19.09 8.11
C TYR A 245 -18.04 19.43 8.63
N GLN A 246 -19.07 19.36 7.77
CA GLN A 246 -20.44 19.71 8.16
C GLN A 246 -20.93 18.85 9.32
N THR A 247 -20.66 17.53 9.27
CA THR A 247 -21.04 16.60 10.33
C THR A 247 -20.28 16.87 11.63
N TYR A 248 -18.96 17.07 11.54
CA TYR A 248 -18.11 17.29 12.71
C TYR A 248 -18.45 18.60 13.43
N SER A 249 -18.63 19.70 12.68
CA SER A 249 -19.01 21.01 13.21
C SER A 249 -20.40 20.99 13.86
N ALA A 250 -21.35 20.25 13.28
CA ALA A 250 -22.68 20.09 13.88
C ALA A 250 -22.63 19.30 15.21
N GLN A 251 -21.73 18.32 15.32
CA GLN A 251 -21.55 17.51 16.53
C GLN A 251 -20.72 18.22 17.61
N ASN A 252 -19.84 19.15 17.22
CA ASN A 252 -18.88 19.81 18.10
C ASN A 252 -18.91 21.33 17.90
N PRO A 253 -20.02 22.03 18.24
CA PRO A 253 -20.17 23.46 17.98
C PRO A 253 -19.14 24.33 18.72
N ASP A 254 -18.62 23.84 19.85
CA ASP A 254 -17.62 24.53 20.67
C ASP A 254 -16.18 24.30 20.20
N GLN A 255 -15.97 23.45 19.20
CA GLN A 255 -14.64 23.18 18.66
C GLN A 255 -14.41 23.90 17.34
N SER A 256 -13.38 24.73 17.32
CA SER A 256 -12.88 25.32 16.09
C SER A 256 -12.26 24.25 15.19
N ILE A 257 -12.61 24.31 13.91
CA ILE A 257 -12.02 23.48 12.87
C ILE A 257 -11.72 24.35 11.65
N PHE A 258 -10.44 24.40 11.28
CA PHE A 258 -9.97 25.09 10.09
C PHE A 258 -9.50 24.05 9.10
N PHE A 259 -9.68 24.30 7.80
CA PHE A 259 -9.28 23.34 6.79
C PHE A 259 -8.72 24.00 5.54
N ARG A 260 -7.91 23.24 4.82
CA ARG A 260 -7.47 23.55 3.46
C ARG A 260 -7.44 22.26 2.66
N ARG A 261 -7.76 22.36 1.38
CA ARG A 261 -7.58 21.28 0.41
C ARG A 261 -6.64 21.73 -0.69
N ASP A 262 -5.67 20.90 -1.00
CA ASP A 262 -4.79 21.05 -2.16
C ASP A 262 -4.80 19.74 -2.97
N GLY A 263 -5.44 19.78 -4.14
CA GLY A 263 -5.68 18.59 -4.96
C GLY A 263 -6.33 17.44 -4.16
N PRO A 264 -5.65 16.28 -4.03
CA PRO A 264 -6.14 15.12 -3.29
C PRO A 264 -5.80 15.16 -1.79
N GLN A 265 -5.12 16.19 -1.30
CA GLN A 265 -4.74 16.33 0.11
C GLN A 265 -5.67 17.28 0.84
N VAL A 266 -6.04 16.93 2.06
CA VAL A 266 -6.85 17.74 2.97
C VAL A 266 -6.07 17.90 4.27
N VAL A 267 -5.95 19.13 4.75
CA VAL A 267 -5.37 19.46 6.05
C VAL A 267 -6.47 20.06 6.91
N LEU A 268 -6.65 19.52 8.10
CA LEU A 268 -7.59 19.98 9.11
C LEU A 268 -6.80 20.38 10.36
N ILE A 269 -7.11 21.55 10.92
CA ILE A 269 -6.60 22.02 12.22
C ILE A 269 -7.78 22.06 13.18
N ILE A 270 -7.71 21.29 14.25
CA ILE A 270 -8.82 21.06 15.18
C ILE A 270 -8.42 21.58 16.56
N GLY A 271 -9.33 22.33 17.19
CA GLY A 271 -9.21 22.77 18.58
C GLY A 271 -8.30 23.98 18.82
N ALA A 272 -7.82 24.64 17.76
CA ALA A 272 -7.00 25.85 17.88
C ALA A 272 -7.85 27.04 18.34
N LYS A 273 -7.48 27.70 19.43
CA LYS A 273 -8.18 28.87 19.95
C LYS A 273 -7.86 30.14 19.15
N SER A 274 -6.66 30.22 18.59
CA SER A 274 -6.18 31.32 17.76
C SER A 274 -6.31 31.00 16.27
N VAL A 275 -6.92 31.93 15.53
CA VAL A 275 -6.99 31.87 14.05
C VAL A 275 -5.58 31.97 13.46
N GLU A 276 -4.70 32.74 14.08
CA GLU A 276 -3.31 32.93 13.67
C GLU A 276 -2.51 31.62 13.77
N ALA A 277 -2.65 30.88 14.88
CA ALA A 277 -2.01 29.58 15.06
C ALA A 277 -2.47 28.56 14.01
N ALA A 278 -3.78 28.51 13.74
CA ALA A 278 -4.33 27.64 12.71
C ALA A 278 -3.85 28.03 11.30
N THR A 279 -3.84 29.32 10.99
CA THR A 279 -3.39 29.84 9.69
C THR A 279 -1.91 29.55 9.47
N ALA A 280 -1.05 29.74 10.48
CA ALA A 280 0.37 29.45 10.41
C ALA A 280 0.66 27.96 10.12
N LEU A 281 -0.13 27.03 10.68
CA LEU A 281 -0.02 25.60 10.36
C LEU A 281 -0.47 25.30 8.93
N LEU A 282 -1.59 25.87 8.48
CA LEU A 282 -2.11 25.66 7.13
C LEU A 282 -1.17 26.20 6.05
N GLU A 283 -0.54 27.36 6.27
CA GLU A 283 0.41 27.95 5.32
C GLU A 283 1.68 27.09 5.15
N LYS A 284 2.24 26.59 6.26
CA LYS A 284 3.44 25.73 6.21
C LYS A 284 3.19 24.41 5.49
N MET A 285 1.98 23.86 5.59
CA MET A 285 1.58 22.66 4.84
C MET A 285 1.41 22.93 3.33
N SER A 286 1.11 24.17 2.95
CA SER A 286 0.77 24.57 1.58
C SER A 286 1.98 24.84 0.67
N TYR A 287 3.21 24.88 1.20
CA TYR A 287 4.37 25.37 0.45
C TYR A 287 5.11 24.31 -0.40
N VAL A 288 4.74 23.04 -0.35
CA VAL A 288 5.52 22.00 -1.06
C VAL A 288 4.87 21.61 -2.39
N SER A 289 4.85 22.55 -3.33
CA SER A 289 4.99 22.18 -4.74
C SER A 289 6.47 21.91 -4.99
N MET A 290 6.95 20.75 -4.54
CA MET A 290 8.20 20.25 -5.11
C MET A 290 7.84 19.90 -6.55
N VAL A 291 8.05 20.86 -7.46
CA VAL A 291 8.19 20.56 -8.87
C VAL A 291 9.39 19.63 -8.93
N SER A 292 9.13 18.32 -8.83
CA SER A 292 10.07 17.30 -9.23
C SER A 292 10.31 17.53 -10.71
N TRP A 293 11.25 18.41 -11.01
CA TRP A 293 11.94 18.42 -12.28
C TRP A 293 12.58 17.05 -12.38
N ASP A 294 11.95 16.13 -13.10
CA ASP A 294 12.61 14.96 -13.63
C ASP A 294 13.35 15.41 -14.89
N PRO A 295 14.68 15.65 -14.86
CA PRO A 295 15.44 16.04 -16.03
C PRO A 295 15.46 14.96 -17.13
N LYS A 296 14.81 13.80 -16.92
CA LYS A 296 14.77 12.68 -17.86
C LYS A 296 13.39 12.29 -18.37
N ALA A 297 12.33 13.06 -18.12
CA ALA A 297 11.12 12.96 -18.93
C ALA A 297 11.41 13.59 -20.30
N GLN A 298 11.98 12.80 -21.23
CA GLN A 298 12.13 13.24 -22.62
C GLN A 298 10.75 13.62 -23.15
N PRO A 299 10.53 14.87 -23.61
CA PRO A 299 9.25 15.24 -24.18
C PRO A 299 8.97 14.30 -25.35
N LEU A 300 7.82 13.65 -25.32
CA LEU A 300 7.36 12.78 -26.39
C LEU A 300 7.40 13.59 -27.70
N SER A 301 8.33 13.24 -28.59
CA SER A 301 8.50 13.94 -29.86
C SER A 301 7.25 13.70 -30.71
N VAL A 302 6.43 14.73 -30.88
CA VAL A 302 5.24 14.71 -31.76
C VAL A 302 5.62 14.23 -33.16
N ALA A 303 6.80 14.62 -33.65
CA ALA A 303 7.33 14.15 -34.93
C ALA A 303 7.56 12.63 -34.96
N ARG A 304 8.08 12.04 -33.88
CA ARG A 304 8.28 10.58 -33.77
C ARG A 304 6.94 9.83 -33.67
N MET A 305 5.95 10.40 -32.99
CA MET A 305 4.59 9.84 -32.96
C MET A 305 3.94 9.86 -34.35
N MET A 306 4.03 10.99 -35.06
CA MET A 306 3.50 11.11 -36.43
C MET A 306 4.18 10.11 -37.36
N LEU A 307 5.51 10.00 -37.32
CA LEU A 307 6.26 9.04 -38.12
C LEU A 307 5.82 7.59 -37.84
N ASN A 308 5.65 7.22 -36.57
CA ASN A 308 5.20 5.89 -36.21
C ASN A 308 3.79 5.60 -36.75
N ILE A 309 2.86 6.55 -36.67
CA ILE A 309 1.50 6.41 -37.22
C ILE A 309 1.54 6.15 -38.72
N PHE A 310 2.28 6.97 -39.49
CA PHE A 310 2.40 6.77 -40.93
C PHE A 310 3.04 5.43 -41.29
N LEU A 311 4.04 4.99 -40.51
CA LEU A 311 4.70 3.72 -40.72
C LEU A 311 3.77 2.52 -40.45
N TYR A 312 2.94 2.61 -39.41
CA TYR A 312 1.90 1.62 -39.12
C TYR A 312 0.83 1.56 -40.22
N ILE A 313 0.36 2.70 -40.71
CA ILE A 313 -0.60 2.75 -41.83
C ILE A 313 0.01 2.11 -43.08
N GLY A 314 1.25 2.45 -43.41
CA GLY A 314 1.96 1.86 -44.55
C GLY A 314 2.11 0.34 -44.44
N PHE A 315 2.48 -0.15 -43.25
CA PHE A 315 2.56 -1.59 -42.99
C PHE A 315 1.20 -2.28 -43.13
N MET A 316 0.12 -1.66 -42.63
CA MET A 316 -1.23 -2.20 -42.70
C MET A 316 -1.73 -2.28 -44.16
N LEU A 317 -1.44 -1.27 -44.99
CA LEU A 317 -1.72 -1.29 -46.43
C LEU A 317 -0.94 -2.38 -47.18
N ALA A 318 0.34 -2.56 -46.86
CA ALA A 318 1.14 -3.62 -47.47
C ALA A 318 0.59 -5.02 -47.13
N LEU A 319 0.14 -5.21 -45.90
CA LEU A 319 -0.43 -6.48 -45.44
C LEU A 319 -1.76 -6.79 -46.15
N THR A 320 -2.66 -5.81 -46.29
CA THR A 320 -3.93 -5.99 -47.02
C THR A 320 -3.72 -6.28 -48.50
N LEU A 321 -2.76 -5.60 -49.14
CA LEU A 321 -2.43 -5.82 -50.55
C LEU A 321 -1.85 -7.23 -50.77
N THR A 322 -0.95 -7.66 -49.87
CA THR A 322 -0.35 -9.00 -49.91
C THR A 322 -1.42 -10.08 -49.71
N ALA A 323 -2.35 -9.90 -48.78
CA ALA A 323 -3.47 -10.81 -48.56
C ALA A 323 -4.39 -10.90 -49.79
N GLY A 324 -4.68 -9.77 -50.44
CA GLY A 324 -5.48 -9.73 -51.67
C GLY A 324 -4.82 -10.47 -52.83
N ILE A 325 -3.51 -10.26 -53.04
CA ILE A 325 -2.73 -10.97 -54.06
C ILE A 325 -2.69 -12.48 -53.75
N ALA A 326 -2.41 -12.85 -52.50
CA ALA A 326 -2.37 -14.24 -52.08
C ALA A 326 -3.72 -14.94 -52.33
N PHE A 327 -4.82 -14.29 -51.97
CA PHE A 327 -6.17 -14.81 -52.24
C PHE A 327 -6.43 -14.98 -53.74
N GLY A 328 -6.06 -13.98 -54.55
CA GLY A 328 -6.16 -14.06 -56.01
C GLY A 328 -5.36 -15.23 -56.61
N LEU A 329 -4.11 -15.41 -56.17
CA LEU A 329 -3.25 -16.51 -56.61
C LEU A 329 -3.80 -17.88 -56.19
N VAL A 330 -4.26 -18.01 -54.94
CA VAL A 330 -4.91 -19.24 -54.46
C VAL A 330 -6.14 -19.55 -55.30
N ARG A 331 -6.96 -18.55 -55.64
CA ARG A 331 -8.14 -18.73 -56.49
C ARG A 331 -7.78 -19.25 -57.88
N VAL A 332 -6.74 -18.69 -58.51
CA VAL A 332 -6.27 -19.12 -59.84
C VAL A 332 -5.66 -20.52 -59.79
N LEU A 333 -4.85 -20.83 -58.77
CA LEU A 333 -4.26 -22.16 -58.57
C LEU A 333 -5.33 -23.23 -58.32
N LEU A 334 -6.32 -22.94 -57.48
CA LEU A 334 -7.46 -23.84 -57.24
C LEU A 334 -8.25 -24.09 -58.52
N LYS A 335 -8.45 -23.07 -59.36
CA LYS A 335 -9.09 -23.25 -60.68
C LYS A 335 -8.26 -24.12 -61.62
N ARG A 336 -6.92 -24.04 -61.55
CA ARG A 336 -6.01 -24.86 -62.36
C ARG A 336 -5.93 -26.31 -61.90
N PHE A 337 -5.90 -26.56 -60.60
CA PHE A 337 -5.73 -27.92 -60.05
C PHE A 337 -7.06 -28.65 -59.77
N PHE A 338 -8.14 -27.94 -59.50
CA PHE A 338 -9.47 -28.52 -59.20
C PHE A 338 -10.59 -27.80 -59.98
N PRO A 339 -10.61 -27.92 -61.33
CA PRO A 339 -11.72 -27.40 -62.11
C PRO A 339 -13.06 -28.01 -61.67
N ASN A 340 -14.11 -27.18 -61.60
CA ASN A 340 -15.51 -27.53 -61.31
C ASN A 340 -15.85 -28.08 -59.90
N ARG A 341 -14.96 -28.04 -58.91
CA ARG A 341 -15.27 -28.55 -57.56
C ARG A 341 -15.64 -27.49 -56.51
N LEU A 342 -15.01 -26.30 -56.58
CA LEU A 342 -15.11 -25.30 -55.51
C LEU A 342 -15.88 -24.03 -55.89
N PHE A 343 -15.50 -23.33 -56.97
CA PHE A 343 -16.09 -22.02 -57.31
C PHE A 343 -17.03 -22.03 -58.54
N ASP A 344 -16.82 -22.95 -59.48
CA ASP A 344 -17.58 -23.04 -60.73
C ASP A 344 -18.42 -24.34 -60.73
N ARG A 345 -19.34 -24.51 -59.76
CA ARG A 345 -20.27 -25.65 -59.76
C ARG A 345 -21.43 -25.34 -60.74
N PRO A 346 -21.69 -26.18 -61.75
CA PRO A 346 -22.73 -25.92 -62.74
C PRO A 346 -24.13 -25.79 -62.12
N GLU A 347 -24.36 -26.46 -61.00
CA GLU A 347 -25.61 -26.44 -60.22
C GLU A 347 -25.89 -25.10 -59.49
N THR A 348 -24.92 -24.18 -59.44
CA THR A 348 -25.11 -22.79 -58.96
C THR A 348 -25.17 -21.75 -60.07
N MET A 349 -24.96 -22.15 -61.34
CA MET A 349 -25.02 -21.28 -62.52
C MET A 349 -26.36 -21.37 -63.28
N GLU A 350 -27.35 -22.12 -62.80
CA GLU A 350 -28.69 -22.10 -63.38
C GLU A 350 -29.47 -20.87 -62.93
N ILE A 351 -29.67 -19.96 -63.89
CA ILE A 351 -30.52 -18.78 -63.76
C ILE A 351 -31.96 -19.26 -63.57
N ILE A 352 -32.55 -19.04 -62.39
CA ILE A 352 -33.97 -19.30 -62.12
C ILE A 352 -34.81 -18.46 -63.11
N ARG A 353 -35.35 -19.08 -64.16
CA ARG A 353 -36.30 -18.44 -65.08
C ARG A 353 -37.72 -18.70 -64.59
N LEU A 354 -38.35 -17.69 -63.98
CA LEU A 354 -39.79 -17.73 -63.71
C LEU A 354 -40.57 -17.59 -65.02
N ASN A 355 -41.22 -18.66 -65.45
CA ASN A 355 -42.03 -18.70 -66.66
C ASN A 355 -43.44 -18.14 -66.36
N LEU A 356 -43.57 -16.81 -66.30
CA LEU A 356 -44.87 -16.16 -66.11
C LEU A 356 -45.54 -15.93 -67.47
N LEU A 357 -46.51 -16.77 -67.82
CA LEU A 357 -47.42 -16.55 -68.94
C LEU A 357 -48.44 -15.46 -68.56
N HIS A 358 -48.44 -14.34 -69.27
CA HIS A 358 -49.48 -13.31 -69.13
C HIS A 358 -50.75 -13.71 -69.90
N PRO A 359 -51.94 -13.72 -69.26
CA PRO A 359 -53.19 -13.90 -69.98
C PRO A 359 -53.48 -12.66 -70.84
N LYS A 360 -53.70 -12.88 -72.14
CA LYS A 360 -54.13 -11.82 -73.07
C LYS A 360 -55.55 -11.36 -72.70
N LYS A 361 -55.75 -10.04 -72.71
CA LYS A 361 -57.03 -9.36 -72.53
C LYS A 361 -58.07 -9.77 -73.57
#